data_AF-A0A957V6Y5-F1
#
_entry.id   AF-A0A957V6Y5-F1
#
_cell.length_a   1.000
_cell.length_b   1.000
_cell.length_c   1.000
_cell.angle_alpha   90.00
_cell.angle_beta   90.00
_cell.angle_gamma   90.00
#
_symmetry.space_group_name_H-M   'P 1'
#
loop_
_entity.id
_entity.type
_entity.pdbx_description
1 polymer ?
#
loop_
_entity_poly.entity_id
_entity_poly.type
_entity_poly.pdbx_seq_one_letter_code
_entity_poly.pdbx_strand_id
1 'polypeptide(L)' 'MFDTLVAAPPDPILGLTEAFKKDTNPKKVNLGVGVYKDAGGQTPVLKSVKRAEERILSAEQTKNYLPIEGNAEFDRATL' A
#
# COMPACT_ATOMS: atom_id res chain seq x y z
N MET A 1 17.48 -3.69 -28.55
CA MET A 1 16.18 -2.95 -28.57
C MET A 1 16.00 -2.10 -27.32
N PHE A 2 16.42 -2.57 -26.14
CA PHE A 2 16.39 -1.79 -24.90
C PHE A 2 17.72 -1.08 -24.57
N ASP A 3 18.74 -1.21 -25.42
CA ASP A 3 20.11 -0.71 -25.19
C ASP A 3 20.24 0.82 -25.25
N THR A 4 19.23 1.50 -25.80
CA THR A 4 19.15 2.96 -25.89
C THR A 4 18.13 3.56 -24.91
N LEU A 5 17.47 2.72 -24.10
CA LEU A 5 16.49 3.20 -23.13
C LEU A 5 17.21 3.78 -21.91
N VAL A 6 17.02 5.09 -21.72
CA VAL A 6 17.46 5.79 -20.51
C VAL A 6 16.49 5.44 -19.38
N ALA A 7 17.03 4.99 -18.25
CA ALA A 7 16.23 4.69 -17.07
C ALA A 7 15.55 5.96 -16.55
N ALA A 8 14.26 5.86 -16.21
CA ALA A 8 13.57 6.91 -15.48
C ALA A 8 14.26 7.15 -14.11
N PRO A 9 14.22 8.37 -13.58
CA PRO A 9 14.79 8.65 -12.27
C PRO A 9 14.11 7.78 -11.18
N PRO A 10 14.87 7.36 -10.15
CA PRO A 10 14.30 6.61 -9.03
C PRO A 10 13.30 7.46 -8.26
N ASP A 11 12.28 6.82 -7.69
CA ASP A 11 11.29 7.51 -6.85
C ASP A 11 12.00 8.19 -5.65
N PRO A 12 11.85 9.52 -5.49
CA PRO A 12 12.48 10.27 -4.40
C PRO A 12 12.19 9.71 -3.00
N ILE A 13 11.05 9.05 -2.78
CA ILE A 13 10.68 8.51 -1.47
C ILE A 13 11.60 7.36 -1.01
N LEU A 14 12.17 6.63 -1.97
CA LEU A 14 13.02 5.47 -1.70
C LEU A 14 14.37 5.89 -1.11
N GLY A 15 14.92 7.04 -1.54
CA GLY A 15 16.18 7.56 -1.03
C GLY A 15 16.12 7.95 0.45
N LEU A 16 15.00 8.51 0.91
CA LEU A 16 14.81 8.94 2.30
C LEU A 16 14.74 7.76 3.26
N THR A 17 14.08 6.67 2.87
CA THR A 17 13.98 5.46 3.69
C THR A 17 15.36 4.82 3.87
N GLU A 18 16.16 4.75 2.81
CA GLU A 18 17.51 4.19 2.87
C GLU A 18 18.47 5.06 3.70
N ALA A 19 18.43 6.38 3.54
CA ALA A 19 19.19 7.30 4.38
C ALA A 19 18.81 7.15 5.87
N PHE A 20 17.52 7.08 6.17
CA PHE A 20 17.04 6.85 7.54
C PHE A 20 17.51 5.50 8.08
N LYS A 21 17.49 4.42 7.30
CA LYS A 21 17.98 3.10 7.74
C LYS A 21 19.49 3.10 8.04
N LYS A 22 20.30 3.79 7.22
CA LYS A 22 21.77 3.88 7.36
C LYS A 22 22.23 4.72 8.55
N ASP A 23 21.42 5.65 9.03
CA ASP A 23 21.74 6.44 10.22
C ASP A 23 21.82 5.53 11.48
N THR A 24 22.94 5.59 12.20
CA THR A 24 23.20 4.80 13.41
C THR A 24 22.71 5.47 14.69
N ASN A 25 22.20 6.70 14.63
CA ASN A 25 21.69 7.42 15.79
C ASN A 25 20.50 6.65 16.41
N PRO A 26 20.60 6.21 17.68
CA PRO A 26 19.53 5.44 18.33
C PRO A 26 18.26 6.27 18.59
N LYS A 27 18.31 7.59 18.45
CA LYS A 27 17.18 8.52 18.65
C LYS A 27 16.66 9.12 17.32
N LYS A 28 17.02 8.55 16.18
CA LYS A 28 16.53 9.01 14.88
C LYS A 28 15.00 8.89 14.78
N VAL A 29 14.36 9.85 14.12
CA VAL A 29 12.90 9.88 13.90
C VAL A 29 12.63 9.98 12.41
N ASN A 30 11.71 9.18 11.89
CA ASN A 30 11.28 9.23 10.50
C ASN A 30 9.88 9.84 10.39
N LEU A 31 9.80 11.09 9.91
CA LEU A 31 8.56 11.80 9.61
C LEU A 31 8.25 11.88 8.10
N GLY A 32 9.07 11.24 7.27
CA GLY A 32 8.87 11.19 5.81
C GLY A 32 7.96 10.06 5.34
N VAL A 33 7.55 9.17 6.25
CA VAL A 33 6.65 8.06 5.92
C VAL A 33 5.22 8.56 5.81
N GLY A 34 4.63 8.48 4.60
CA GLY A 34 3.25 8.89 4.34
C GLY A 34 2.17 7.89 4.78
N VAL A 35 2.55 6.74 5.34
CA VAL A 35 1.59 5.76 5.88
C VAL A 35 1.39 5.92 7.38
N TYR A 36 0.16 5.67 7.84
CA TYR A 36 -0.14 5.60 9.26
C TYR A 36 0.72 4.53 9.96
N LYS A 37 1.23 4.90 11.14
CA LYS A 37 1.88 4.00 12.06
C LYS A 37 1.21 4.08 13.43
N ASP A 38 1.02 2.93 14.05
CA ASP A 38 0.55 2.85 15.43
C ASP A 38 1.67 3.21 16.42
N ALA A 39 1.37 3.15 17.72
CA ALA A 39 2.34 3.43 18.79
C ALA A 39 3.55 2.48 18.80
N GLY A 40 3.45 1.31 18.16
CA GLY A 40 4.54 0.36 17.96
C GLY A 40 5.35 0.60 16.68
N GLY A 41 5.01 1.63 15.90
CA GLY A 41 5.66 1.92 14.62
C GLY A 41 5.24 1.01 13.47
N GLN A 42 4.17 0.22 13.65
CA GLN A 42 3.65 -0.72 12.65
C GLN A 42 2.51 -0.09 11.86
N THR A 43 2.22 -0.63 10.67
CA THR A 43 1.05 -0.24 9.87
C THR A 43 -0.03 -1.31 10.05
N PRO A 44 -0.99 -1.14 10.97
CA PRO A 44 -1.95 -2.18 11.30
C PRO A 44 -3.00 -2.35 10.22
N VAL A 45 -3.44 -3.60 10.02
CA VAL A 45 -4.65 -3.89 9.26
C VAL A 45 -5.85 -3.82 10.22
N LEU A 46 -6.86 -3.04 9.86
CA LEU A 46 -8.06 -2.91 10.70
C LEU A 46 -8.79 -4.24 10.84
N LYS A 47 -9.36 -4.50 12.03
CA LYS A 47 -10.15 -5.72 12.30
C LYS A 47 -11.35 -5.87 11.36
N SER A 48 -11.97 -4.77 10.96
CA SER A 48 -13.06 -4.77 9.97
C SER A 48 -12.59 -5.25 8.60
N VAL A 49 -11.42 -4.79 8.15
CA VAL A 49 -10.80 -5.21 6.88
C VAL A 49 -10.49 -6.70 6.92
N LYS A 50 -9.87 -7.21 8.00
CA LYS A 50 -9.61 -8.66 8.15
C LYS A 50 -10.86 -9.52 8.05
N ARG A 51 -11.94 -9.11 8.72
CA ARG A 51 -13.22 -9.83 8.65
C ARG A 51 -13.85 -9.77 7.25
N ALA A 52 -13.68 -8.66 6.53
CA ALA A 52 -14.16 -8.56 5.15
C ALA A 52 -13.38 -9.49 4.22
N GLU A 53 -12.06 -9.56 4.35
CA GLU A 53 -11.20 -10.50 3.61
C GLU A 53 -11.63 -11.96 3.82
N GLU A 54 -11.86 -12.36 5.08
CA GLU A 54 -12.33 -13.71 5.42
C GLU A 54 -13.67 -14.05 4.73
N ARG A 55 -14.63 -13.11 4.77
CA ARG A 55 -15.94 -13.29 4.14
C ARG A 55 -15.83 -13.44 2.63
N ILE A 56 -15.08 -12.54 1.98
CA ILE A 56 -14.87 -12.57 0.52
C ILE A 56 -14.21 -13.88 0.13
N LEU A 57 -13.16 -14.29 0.85
CA LEU A 57 -12.46 -15.56 0.59
C LEU A 57 -13.41 -16.76 0.68
N SER A 58 -14.33 -16.76 1.64
CA SER A 58 -15.27 -17.87 1.84
C SER A 58 -16.42 -17.90 0.82
N ALA A 59 -16.85 -16.75 0.30
CA ALA A 59 -18.08 -16.62 -0.48
C ALA A 59 -17.84 -16.50 -1.99
N GLU A 60 -16.67 -15.98 -2.40
CA GLU A 60 -16.39 -15.71 -3.80
C GLU A 60 -16.29 -17.00 -4.63
N GLN A 61 -16.98 -17.03 -5.77
CA GLN A 61 -17.04 -18.22 -6.63
C GLN A 61 -16.19 -18.08 -7.90
N THR A 62 -15.87 -16.85 -8.31
CA THR A 62 -15.13 -16.59 -9.55
C THR A 62 -14.24 -15.35 -9.42
N LYS A 63 -13.27 -15.24 -10.33
CA LYS A 63 -12.42 -14.05 -10.51
C LYS A 63 -12.55 -13.50 -11.93
N ASN A 64 -13.67 -13.77 -12.60
CA ASN A 64 -14.00 -13.24 -13.91
C ASN A 64 -14.12 -11.71 -13.91
N TYR A 65 -14.13 -11.14 -15.11
CA TYR A 65 -14.25 -9.70 -15.29
C TYR A 65 -15.52 -9.11 -14.68
N LEU A 66 -15.35 -7.97 -14.03
CA LEU A 66 -16.42 -7.04 -13.70
C LEU A 66 -16.69 -6.09 -14.89
N PRO A 67 -17.81 -5.37 -14.90
CA PRO A 67 -18.01 -4.23 -15.81
C PRO A 67 -16.90 -3.19 -15.71
N ILE A 68 -16.73 -2.38 -16.75
CA ILE A 68 -15.68 -1.34 -16.84
C ILE A 68 -15.84 -0.31 -15.72
N GLU A 69 -17.08 -0.04 -15.33
CA GLU A 69 -17.46 0.90 -14.29
C GLU A 69 -17.05 0.41 -12.89
N GLY A 70 -16.86 -0.90 -12.72
CA GLY A 70 -16.52 -1.51 -11.44
C GLY A 70 -17.70 -2.20 -10.76
N ASN A 71 -17.67 -2.25 -9.44
CA ASN A 71 -18.69 -2.92 -8.63
C ASN A 71 -19.74 -1.91 -8.17
N ALA A 72 -20.99 -2.09 -8.63
CA ALA A 72 -22.07 -1.15 -8.33
C ALA A 72 -22.41 -1.02 -6.83
N GLU A 73 -22.15 -2.03 -5.99
CA GLU A 73 -22.31 -1.90 -4.54
C GLU A 73 -21.23 -1.03 -3.92
N PHE A 74 -19.98 -1.18 -4.39
CA PHE A 74 -18.87 -0.33 -3.97
C PHE A 74 -19.13 1.12 -4.35
N ASP A 75 -19.52 1.37 -5.61
CA ASP A 75 -19.78 2.72 -6.11
C ASP A 75 -20.84 3.44 -5.27
N ARG A 76 -21.97 2.77 -4.99
CA ARG A 76 -23.04 3.31 -4.14
C ARG A 76 -22.60 3.62 -2.71
N ALA A 77 -21.57 2.94 -2.20
CA ALA A 77 -21.10 3.11 -0.83
C ALA A 77 -20.03 4.22 -0.71
N THR A 78 -19.40 4.63 -1.82
CA THR A 78 -18.25 5.55 -1.81
C THR A 78 -18.44 6.85 -2.58
N LEU A 79 -19.48 6.94 -3.42
CA LEU A 79 -19.88 8.15 -4.15
C LEU A 79 -21.06 8.84 -3.44
#